data_AF-A0A9W8AND9-F1
#
_entry.id   AF-A0A9W8AND9-F1
#
_cell.length_a   1.000
_cell.length_b   1.000
_cell.length_c   1.000
_cell.angle_alpha   90.00
_cell.angle_beta   90.00
_cell.angle_gamma   90.00
#
_symmetry.space_group_name_H-M   'P 1'
#
loop_
_entity.id
_entity.type
_entity.pdbx_description
1 polymer ?
#
loop_
_entity_poly.entity_id
_entity_poly.type
_entity_poly.pdbx_seq_one_letter_code
_entity_poly.pdbx_strand_id
1 'polypeptide(L)'
;MPESLSPGEQLVLEQLVFIRHQLSRLKKDQKTYYRADEVVSLYDQLAGQVQKLHEVREQEAHSDDQYKNRVDDVLDDIYQLFSLFYMALGKNKELPATYAQLVTIK
;
A
#
# COMPACT_ATOMS: atom_id res chain seq x y z
N MET A 1 14.84 18.32 -13.17
CA MET A 1 15.82 17.22 -13.14
C MET A 1 15.03 16.00 -12.68
N PRO A 2 15.05 14.85 -13.37
CA PRO A 2 14.35 13.69 -12.85
C PRO A 2 15.05 13.32 -11.53
N GLU A 3 14.31 13.36 -10.42
CA GLU A 3 14.79 12.92 -9.12
C GLU A 3 15.34 11.50 -9.27
N SER A 4 16.65 11.35 -9.06
CA SER A 4 17.30 10.05 -9.09
C SER A 4 16.82 9.28 -7.89
N LEU A 5 15.75 8.50 -8.09
CA LEU A 5 15.25 7.52 -7.12
C LEU A 5 16.44 6.69 -6.64
N SER A 6 16.67 6.72 -5.33
CA SER A 6 17.71 5.92 -4.71
C SER A 6 17.52 4.44 -5.05
N PRO A 7 18.59 3.65 -5.21
CA PRO A 7 18.48 2.22 -5.43
C PRO A 7 17.62 1.51 -4.36
N GLY A 8 17.56 2.05 -3.13
CA GLY A 8 16.66 1.55 -2.08
C GLY A 8 15.18 1.75 -2.41
N GLU A 9 14.80 2.96 -2.84
CA GLU A 9 13.43 3.28 -3.23
C GLU A 9 13.00 2.56 -4.52
N GLN A 10 13.91 2.29 -5.44
CA GLN A 10 13.63 1.52 -6.66
C GLN A 10 13.19 0.09 -6.36
N LEU A 11 13.84 -0.57 -5.39
CA LEU A 11 13.47 -1.91 -4.96
C LEU A 11 12.09 -1.92 -4.31
N VAL A 12 11.79 -0.93 -3.48
CA VAL A 12 10.45 -0.78 -2.88
C VAL A 12 9.40 -0.53 -3.96
N LEU A 13 9.68 0.34 -4.94
CA LEU A 13 8.79 0.60 -6.06
C LEU A 13 8.44 -0.68 -6.83
N GLU A 14 9.43 -1.52 -7.13
CA GLU A 14 9.22 -2.78 -7.84
C GLU A 14 8.28 -3.71 -7.06
N GLN A 15 8.47 -3.83 -5.74
CA GLN A 15 7.61 -4.63 -4.88
C GLN A 15 6.19 -4.07 -4.81
N LEU A 16 6.03 -2.75 -4.72
CA LEU A 16 4.72 -2.10 -4.74
C LEU A 16 4.00 -2.32 -6.07
N VAL A 17 4.70 -2.19 -7.20
CA VAL A 17 4.14 -2.48 -8.53
C VAL A 17 3.70 -3.94 -8.63
N PHE A 18 4.47 -4.88 -8.07
CA PHE A 18 4.08 -6.28 -7.99
C PHE A 18 2.78 -6.47 -7.19
N ILE A 19 2.68 -5.88 -6.00
CA ILE A 19 1.45 -5.91 -5.17
C ILE A 19 0.26 -5.33 -5.94
N ARG A 20 0.44 -4.17 -6.61
CA ARG A 20 -0.60 -3.55 -7.45
C ARG A 20 -1.06 -4.49 -8.57
N HIS A 21 -0.14 -5.19 -9.23
CA HIS A 21 -0.48 -6.14 -10.29
C HIS A 21 -1.26 -7.34 -9.75
N GLN A 22 -0.89 -7.88 -8.58
CA GLN A 22 -1.65 -8.93 -7.91
C GLN A 22 -3.06 -8.45 -7.56
N LEU A 23 -3.20 -7.27 -6.97
CA LEU A 23 -4.49 -6.64 -6.68
C LEU A 23 -5.31 -6.41 -7.95
N SER A 24 -4.70 -5.92 -9.03
CA SER A 24 -5.40 -5.72 -10.30
C SER A 24 -5.89 -7.03 -10.92
N ARG A 25 -5.11 -8.11 -10.76
CA ARG A 25 -5.49 -9.46 -11.18
C ARG A 25 -6.67 -9.99 -10.36
N LEU A 26 -6.59 -9.88 -9.03
CA LEU A 26 -7.68 -10.23 -8.12
C LEU A 26 -8.97 -9.45 -8.44
N LYS A 27 -8.84 -8.19 -8.84
CA LYS A 27 -9.97 -7.35 -9.28
C LYS A 27 -10.56 -7.82 -10.60
N LYS A 28 -9.81 -8.50 -11.47
CA LYS A 28 -10.30 -9.04 -12.73
C LYS A 28 -11.00 -10.39 -12.52
N ASP A 29 -10.53 -11.19 -11.57
CA ASP A 29 -11.06 -12.51 -11.23
C ASP A 29 -12.27 -12.46 -10.28
N GLN A 30 -13.10 -11.40 -10.35
CA GLN A 30 -14.27 -11.17 -9.47
C GLN A 30 -15.33 -12.28 -9.39
N LYS A 31 -15.24 -13.28 -10.27
CA LYS A 31 -16.17 -14.40 -10.33
C LYS A 31 -15.72 -15.60 -9.50
N THR A 32 -14.43 -15.68 -9.14
CA THR A 32 -13.88 -16.73 -8.29
C THR A 32 -13.76 -16.14 -6.89
N TYR A 33 -14.59 -16.59 -5.96
CA TYR A 33 -14.57 -16.24 -4.52
C TYR A 33 -13.19 -15.73 -4.07
N TYR A 34 -13.05 -14.41 -3.94
CA TYR A 34 -11.82 -13.80 -3.46
C TYR A 34 -11.56 -14.36 -2.07
N ARG A 35 -10.37 -14.95 -1.86
CA ARG A 35 -9.96 -15.31 -0.52
C ARG A 35 -9.59 -14.00 0.16
N ALA A 36 -10.42 -13.55 1.11
CA ALA A 36 -10.09 -12.41 1.96
C ALA A 36 -8.69 -12.55 2.58
N ASP A 37 -8.26 -13.80 2.83
CA ASP A 37 -6.92 -14.20 3.23
C ASP A 37 -5.80 -13.67 2.31
N GLU A 38 -5.98 -13.75 0.99
CA GLU A 38 -4.98 -13.23 0.02
C GLU A 38 -4.90 -11.70 0.06
N VAL A 39 -6.04 -11.02 0.22
CA VAL A 39 -6.06 -9.55 0.36
C VAL A 39 -5.38 -9.13 1.67
N VAL A 40 -5.62 -9.84 2.77
CA VAL A 40 -4.96 -9.60 4.06
C VAL A 40 -3.46 -9.86 3.96
N SER A 41 -3.03 -10.93 3.28
CA SER A 41 -1.61 -11.21 3.07
C SER A 41 -0.92 -10.13 2.22
N LEU A 42 -1.57 -9.63 1.18
CA LEU A 42 -1.05 -8.52 0.37
C LEU A 42 -0.97 -7.21 1.16
N TYR A 43 -1.89 -6.99 2.11
CA TYR A 43 -1.84 -5.83 3.00
C TYR A 43 -0.66 -5.91 3.97
N ASP A 44 -0.41 -7.07 4.57
CA ASP A 44 0.77 -7.30 5.43
C ASP A 44 2.08 -7.06 4.68
N GLN A 45 2.17 -7.57 3.44
CA GLN A 45 3.30 -7.31 2.54
C GLN A 45 3.45 -5.81 2.24
N LEU A 46 2.35 -5.11 1.95
CA LEU A 46 2.37 -3.66 1.72
C LEU A 46 2.89 -2.91 2.96
N ALA A 47 2.40 -3.24 4.15
CA ALA A 47 2.81 -2.61 5.40
C ALA A 47 4.33 -2.77 5.63
N GLY A 48 4.88 -3.96 5.38
CA GLY A 48 6.32 -4.20 5.44
C GLY A 48 7.12 -3.39 4.41
N GLN A 49 6.59 -3.19 3.20
CA GLN A 49 7.26 -2.35 2.19
C GLN A 49 7.19 -0.86 2.53
N VAL A 50 6.08 -0.39 3.11
CA VAL A 50 5.94 1.00 3.60
C VAL A 50 6.91 1.27 4.74
N GLN A 51 7.09 0.32 5.66
CA GLN A 51 8.07 0.46 6.73
C GLN A 51 9.49 0.57 6.16
N LYS A 52 9.86 -0.29 5.20
CA LYS A 52 11.16 -0.19 4.50
C LYS A 52 11.32 1.13 3.75
N LEU A 53 10.26 1.62 3.11
CA LEU A 53 10.27 2.93 2.45
C LEU A 53 10.58 4.04 3.46
N HIS A 54 9.95 3.99 4.63
CA HIS A 54 10.17 4.95 5.69
C HIS A 54 11.60 4.91 6.22
N GLU A 55 12.14 3.71 6.47
CA GLU A 55 13.54 3.52 6.88
C GLU A 55 14.54 4.05 5.85
N VAL A 56 14.30 3.81 4.54
CA VAL A 56 15.14 4.35 3.46
C VAL A 56 15.06 5.87 3.41
N ARG A 57 13.86 6.46 3.50
CA ARG A 57 13.68 7.93 3.49
C ARG A 57 14.29 8.61 4.72
N GLU A 58 14.25 7.96 5.88
CA GLU A 58 14.91 8.42 7.10
C GLU A 58 16.44 8.39 6.95
N GLN A 59 16.99 7.30 6.39
CA GLN A 59 18.43 7.17 6.16
C GLN A 59 18.99 8.17 5.13
N GLU A 60 18.20 8.53 4.12
CA GLU A 60 18.62 9.47 3.08
C GLU A 60 18.31 10.94 3.41
N ALA A 61 17.81 11.23 4.62
CA ALA A 61 17.39 12.56 5.04
C ALA A 61 16.40 13.24 4.07
N HIS A 62 15.66 12.44 3.30
CA HIS A 62 14.57 12.86 2.42
C HIS A 62 13.24 12.92 3.19
N SER A 63 13.29 13.39 4.45
CA SER A 63 12.15 13.50 5.36
C SER A 63 11.29 14.75 5.12
N ASP A 64 11.56 15.50 4.04
CA ASP A 64 10.83 16.72 3.71
C ASP A 64 9.47 16.33 3.12
N ASP A 65 8.37 16.84 3.68
CA ASP A 65 6.97 16.64 3.22
C ASP A 65 6.76 17.00 1.74
N GLN A 66 7.73 17.69 1.12
CA GLN A 66 7.72 18.08 -0.30
C GLN A 66 8.30 16.99 -1.23
N TYR A 67 8.90 15.92 -0.70
CA TYR A 67 9.49 14.84 -1.47
C TYR A 67 8.40 13.85 -1.92
N LYS A 68 7.77 14.15 -3.06
CA LYS A 68 6.80 13.28 -3.71
C LYS A 68 7.46 12.54 -4.87
N ASN A 69 7.56 11.23 -4.73
CA ASN A 69 8.10 10.36 -5.75
C ASN A 69 7.03 9.53 -6.42
N ARG A 70 7.41 8.92 -7.56
CA ARG A 70 6.58 7.93 -8.25
C ARG A 70 6.15 6.76 -7.34
N VAL A 71 6.92 6.49 -6.29
CA VAL A 71 6.58 5.52 -5.24
C VAL A 71 5.27 5.89 -4.56
N ASP A 72 5.08 7.17 -4.22
CA ASP A 72 3.87 7.68 -3.57
C ASP A 72 2.65 7.59 -4.49
N ASP A 73 2.80 7.89 -5.79
CA ASP A 73 1.72 7.73 -6.78
C ASP A 73 1.25 6.26 -6.88
N VAL A 74 2.20 5.31 -6.90
CA VAL A 74 1.88 3.88 -6.94
C VAL A 74 1.27 3.41 -5.61
N LEU A 75 1.72 3.97 -4.50
CA LEU A 75 1.17 3.69 -3.16
C LEU A 75 -0.29 4.13 -3.07
N ASP A 76 -0.61 5.32 -3.57
CA ASP A 76 -1.97 5.87 -3.60
C ASP A 76 -2.91 4.99 -4.44
N ASP A 77 -2.46 4.59 -5.63
CA ASP A 77 -3.17 3.62 -6.49
C ASP A 77 -3.46 2.30 -5.75
N ILE A 78 -2.51 1.79 -4.96
CA ILE A 78 -2.66 0.57 -4.17
C ILE A 78 -3.68 0.77 -3.03
N TYR A 79 -3.61 1.88 -2.31
CA TYR A 79 -4.59 2.19 -1.25
C TYR A 79 -6.00 2.33 -1.80
N GLN A 80 -6.17 2.95 -2.97
CA GLN A 80 -7.46 3.04 -3.63
C GLN A 80 -7.99 1.65 -4.03
N LEU A 81 -7.14 0.75 -4.51
CA LEU A 81 -7.52 -0.64 -4.79
C LEU A 81 -7.92 -1.38 -3.50
N PHE A 82 -7.17 -1.25 -2.41
CA PHE A 82 -7.53 -1.86 -1.12
C PHE A 82 -8.88 -1.35 -0.62
N SER A 83 -9.12 -0.04 -0.66
CA SER A 83 -10.41 0.56 -0.31
C SER A 83 -11.55 -0.07 -1.12
N LEU A 84 -11.35 -0.22 -2.44
CA LEU A 84 -12.31 -0.89 -3.32
C LEU A 84 -12.55 -2.35 -2.93
N PHE A 85 -11.50 -3.11 -2.60
CA PHE A 85 -11.64 -4.50 -2.14
C PHE A 85 -12.40 -4.60 -0.83
N TYR A 86 -12.10 -3.75 0.16
CA TYR A 86 -12.82 -3.72 1.43
C TYR A 86 -14.30 -3.34 1.23
N MET A 87 -14.60 -2.42 0.31
CA MET A 87 -15.96 -2.05 -0.06
C MET A 87 -16.69 -3.19 -0.79
N ALA A 88 -16.03 -3.86 -1.73
CA ALA A 88 -16.58 -4.97 -2.52
C ALA A 88 -16.78 -6.26 -1.72
N LEU A 89 -15.91 -6.54 -0.75
CA LEU A 89 -16.03 -7.69 0.17
C LEU A 89 -17.20 -7.54 1.15
N GLY A 90 -17.84 -6.36 1.22
CA GLY A 90 -19.07 -6.19 1.99
C GLY A 90 -18.91 -6.47 3.48
N LYS A 91 -17.78 -6.05 4.11
CA LYS A 91 -17.71 -5.94 5.58
C LYS A 91 -18.53 -4.74 6.08
N ASN A 92 -19.83 -4.81 5.84
CA ASN A 92 -20.85 -3.94 6.44
C ASN A 92 -21.13 -4.32 7.91
N LYS A 93 -20.09 -4.70 8.68
CA LYS A 93 -20.25 -4.94 10.12
C LYS A 93 -19.19 -4.39 11.05
N GLU A 94 -17.99 -4.03 10.62
CA GLU A 94 -16.99 -3.49 11.57
C GLU A 94 -16.29 -2.30 10.93
N LEU A 95 -17.07 -1.23 10.93
CA LEU A 95 -16.80 0.05 10.32
C LEU A 95 -15.52 0.72 10.89
N PRO A 96 -14.95 1.69 10.18
CA PRO A 96 -13.66 2.40 10.35
C PRO A 96 -13.22 2.93 11.73
N ALA A 97 -13.96 2.67 12.82
CA ALA A 97 -13.69 3.17 14.15
C ALA A 97 -12.45 2.55 14.81
N THR A 98 -12.14 1.27 14.55
CA THR A 98 -10.99 0.59 15.19
C THR A 98 -9.65 1.12 14.67
N TYR A 99 -9.57 1.48 13.38
CA TYR A 99 -8.35 2.08 12.82
C TYR A 99 -8.19 3.55 13.22
N ALA A 100 -9.28 4.31 13.38
CA ALA A 100 -9.21 5.65 13.97
C ALA A 100 -8.72 5.61 15.43
N GLN A 101 -9.06 4.56 16.19
CA GLN A 101 -8.54 4.38 17.55
C GLN A 101 -7.06 3.99 17.61
N LEU A 102 -6.54 3.22 16.64
CA LEU A 102 -5.12 2.82 16.62
C LEU A 102 -4.16 3.98 16.28
N VAL A 103 -4.64 5.03 15.60
CA VAL A 103 -3.84 6.25 15.33
C VAL A 103 -3.99 7.29 16.44
N THR A 104 -4.95 7.12 17.36
CA THR A 104 -5.23 8.09 18.44
C THR A 104 -4.64 7.67 19.80
N ILE A 105 -4.17 6.43 19.95
CA ILE A 105 -3.49 6.03 21.19
C ILE A 105 -1.98 6.20 21.00
N LYS A 106 -1.50 7.12 21.82
CA LYS A 106 -0.20 7.78 21.91
C LYS A 106 0.91 6.87 22.43
#